data_AF-A0A7Y0Q6E9-F1
#
_entry.id   AF-A0A7Y0Q6E9-F1
#
_cell.length_a   1.000
_cell.length_b   1.000
_cell.length_c   1.000
_cell.angle_alpha   90.00
_cell.angle_beta   90.00
_cell.angle_gamma   90.00
#
_symmetry.space_group_name_H-M   'P 1'
#
loop_
_entity.id
_entity.type
_entity.pdbx_description
1 polymer ?
#
loop_
_entity_poly.entity_id
_entity_poly.type
_entity_poly.pdbx_seq_one_letter_code
_entity_poly.pdbx_strand_id
1 'polypeptide(L)'
;GTSPVLYQSGKLKRVHMRRACDKHFRATVHQLAFTSLSRCPWARQYYDQYRARGHGHHAALRALANVWLRILFRMWKTGQRYDEARFLADRARHAS
;
A
#
# COMPACT_ATOMS: atom_id res chain seq x y z
N GLY A 1 -9.35 7.26 3.18
CA GLY A 1 -7.91 6.96 3.22
C GLY A 1 -7.70 5.72 2.39
N THR A 2 -6.53 5.10 2.49
CA THR A 2 -6.19 3.90 1.71
C THR A 2 -6.60 2.60 2.40
N SER A 3 -6.94 2.65 3.70
CA SER A 3 -7.53 1.53 4.44
C SER A 3 -9.04 1.37 4.15
N PRO A 4 -9.54 0.14 3.91
CA PRO A 4 -10.95 -0.13 3.65
C PRO A 4 -11.82 0.10 4.90
N VAL A 5 -13.09 0.46 4.68
CA VAL A 5 -14.12 0.55 5.73
C VAL A 5 -15.06 -0.63 5.57
N LEU A 6 -15.22 -1.37 6.65
CA LEU A 6 -16.24 -2.42 6.77
C LEU A 6 -17.59 -1.75 7.04
N TYR A 7 -18.58 -2.11 6.24
CA TYR A 7 -19.97 -1.72 6.45
C TYR A 7 -20.80 -2.99 6.63
N GLN A 8 -21.51 -3.03 7.74
CA GLN A 8 -22.35 -4.15 8.10
C GLN A 8 -23.72 -3.61 8.53
N SER A 9 -24.79 -4.11 7.91
CA SER A 9 -26.18 -3.84 8.30
C SER A 9 -26.99 -5.11 8.10
N GLY A 10 -27.54 -5.66 9.19
CA GLY A 10 -28.24 -6.95 9.18
C GLY A 10 -27.40 -8.08 8.54
N LYS A 11 -27.91 -8.69 7.46
CA LYS A 11 -27.24 -9.74 6.69
C LYS A 11 -26.22 -9.21 5.66
N LEU A 12 -26.17 -7.91 5.41
CA LEU A 12 -25.30 -7.31 4.41
C LEU A 12 -23.93 -6.98 5.01
N LYS A 13 -22.87 -7.56 4.43
CA LYS A 13 -21.47 -7.20 4.70
C LYS A 13 -20.84 -6.70 3.41
N ARG A 14 -20.39 -5.45 3.40
CA ARG A 14 -19.69 -4.83 2.27
C ARG A 14 -18.42 -4.13 2.73
N VAL A 15 -17.35 -4.30 1.98
CA VAL A 15 -16.09 -3.59 2.20
C VAL A 15 -16.00 -2.49 1.14
N HIS A 16 -15.91 -1.24 1.56
CA HIS A 16 -15.77 -0.12 0.64
C HIS A 16 -14.56 0.76 0.97
N MET A 17 -14.10 1.49 -0.05
CA MET A 17 -13.03 2.45 0.11
C MET A 17 -13.47 3.62 0.99
N ARG A 18 -12.63 3.99 1.97
CA ARG A 18 -12.87 5.16 2.82
C ARG A 18 -12.85 6.46 2.00
N ARG A 19 -14.02 7.08 1.82
CA ARG A 19 -14.19 8.36 1.11
C ARG A 19 -13.85 9.58 1.95
N ALA A 20 -14.14 9.55 3.26
CA ALA A 20 -13.77 10.60 4.20
C ALA A 20 -12.28 10.51 4.59
N CYS A 21 -11.43 11.21 3.84
CA CYS A 21 -10.02 11.45 4.17
C CYS A 21 -9.51 12.69 3.46
N ASP A 22 -8.31 13.13 3.87
CA ASP A 22 -7.50 14.03 3.07
C ASP A 22 -7.30 13.44 1.66
N LYS A 23 -7.86 14.14 0.66
CA LYS A 23 -7.84 13.73 -0.75
C LYS A 23 -6.49 14.01 -1.37
N HIS A 24 -5.83 15.09 -0.96
CA HIS A 24 -4.53 15.49 -1.46
C HIS A 24 -3.48 14.46 -1.02
N PHE A 25 -3.42 14.17 0.28
CA PHE A 25 -2.52 13.14 0.81
C PHE A 25 -2.70 11.79 0.10
N ARG A 26 -3.97 11.37 -0.09
CA ARG A 26 -4.26 10.12 -0.79
C ARG A 26 -3.76 10.13 -2.24
N ALA A 27 -3.92 11.24 -2.95
CA ALA A 27 -3.43 11.38 -4.32
C ALA A 27 -1.89 11.34 -4.35
N THR A 28 -1.22 12.03 -3.43
CA THR A 28 0.24 12.06 -3.31
C THR A 28 0.80 10.66 -3.08
N VAL A 29 0.24 9.89 -2.15
CA VAL A 29 0.71 8.52 -1.88
C VAL A 29 0.42 7.59 -3.07
N HIS A 30 -0.69 7.81 -3.80
CA HIS A 30 -0.97 7.06 -5.01
C HIS A 30 0.06 7.35 -6.12
N GLN A 31 0.46 8.61 -6.30
CA GLN A 31 1.51 9.01 -7.22
C GLN A 31 2.87 8.43 -6.81
N LEU A 32 3.20 8.47 -5.51
CA LEU A 32 4.39 7.82 -4.97
C LEU A 32 4.42 6.32 -5.31
N ALA A 33 3.30 5.61 -5.10
CA ALA A 33 3.21 4.19 -5.44
C ALA A 33 3.43 3.95 -6.94
N PHE A 34 2.86 4.80 -7.80
CA PHE A 34 3.04 4.70 -9.25
C PHE A 34 4.49 4.94 -9.68
N THR A 35 5.13 6.01 -9.20
CA THR A 35 6.53 6.32 -9.54
C THR A 35 7.51 5.31 -8.93
N SER A 36 7.15 4.66 -7.83
CA SER A 36 7.98 3.59 -7.24
C SER A 36 8.09 2.34 -8.12
N LEU A 37 7.17 2.12 -9.06
CA LEU A 37 7.19 0.95 -9.95
C LEU A 37 8.43 0.90 -10.85
N SER A 38 8.99 2.06 -11.21
CA SER A 38 10.20 2.14 -12.04
C SER A 38 11.49 2.15 -11.23
N ARG A 39 11.43 2.48 -9.93
CA ARG A 39 12.61 2.64 -9.07
C ARG A 39 12.87 1.45 -8.16
N CYS A 40 11.82 0.76 -7.72
CA CYS A 40 11.92 -0.31 -6.73
C CYS A 40 11.43 -1.65 -7.33
N PRO A 41 12.34 -2.61 -7.58
CA PRO A 41 11.97 -3.90 -8.17
C PRO A 41 10.92 -4.66 -7.35
N TRP A 42 10.99 -4.62 -6.01
CA TRP A 42 10.00 -5.30 -5.17
C TRP A 42 8.60 -4.67 -5.29
N ALA A 43 8.53 -3.36 -5.52
CA ALA A 43 7.26 -2.65 -5.67
C ALA A 43 6.58 -3.07 -6.98
N ARG A 44 7.39 -3.22 -8.05
CA ARG A 44 6.93 -3.78 -9.32
C ARG A 44 6.43 -5.22 -9.17
N GLN A 45 7.20 -6.08 -8.52
CA GLN A 45 6.78 -7.46 -8.26
C GLN A 45 5.49 -7.53 -7.45
N TYR A 46 5.36 -6.71 -6.40
CA TYR A 46 4.13 -6.64 -5.60
C TYR A 46 2.93 -6.22 -6.46
N TYR A 47 3.11 -5.21 -7.31
CA TYR A 47 2.08 -4.73 -8.23
C TYR A 47 1.65 -5.82 -9.22
N ASP A 48 2.61 -6.50 -9.84
CA ASP A 48 2.33 -7.56 -10.82
C ASP A 48 1.64 -8.77 -10.17
N GLN A 49 2.05 -9.18 -8.96
CA GLN A 49 1.35 -10.20 -8.18
C GLN A 49 -0.09 -9.79 -7.87
N TYR A 50 -0.31 -8.52 -7.51
CA TYR A 50 -1.66 -8.01 -7.22
C TYR A 50 -2.54 -7.96 -8.48
N ARG A 51 -1.96 -7.60 -9.63
CA ARG A 51 -2.60 -7.65 -10.96
C ARG A 51 -2.95 -9.09 -11.37
N ALA A 52 -2.03 -10.04 -11.14
CA ALA A 52 -2.23 -11.46 -11.45
C ALA A 52 -3.39 -12.08 -10.66
N ARG A 53 -3.68 -11.57 -9.45
CA ARG A 53 -4.86 -11.96 -8.66
C ARG A 53 -6.19 -11.42 -9.22
N GLY A 54 -6.18 -10.75 -10.37
CA GLY A 54 -7.38 -10.20 -11.02
C GLY A 54 -7.76 -8.79 -10.55
N HIS A 55 -6.96 -8.14 -9.70
CA HIS A 55 -7.27 -6.78 -9.25
C HIS A 55 -6.97 -5.73 -10.34
N GLY A 56 -7.82 -4.71 -10.42
CA GLY A 56 -7.63 -3.57 -11.32
C GLY A 56 -6.40 -2.71 -10.97
N HIS A 57 -5.91 -1.94 -11.94
CA HIS A 57 -4.71 -1.09 -11.82
C HIS A 57 -4.73 -0.19 -10.57
N HIS A 58 -5.82 0.56 -10.37
CA HIS A 58 -5.94 1.45 -9.20
C HIS A 58 -6.03 0.71 -7.86
N ALA A 59 -6.60 -0.51 -7.85
CA ALA A 59 -6.65 -1.30 -6.63
C ALA A 59 -5.24 -1.79 -6.25
N ALA A 60 -4.47 -2.24 -7.22
CA ALA A 60 -3.06 -2.63 -7.03
C ALA A 60 -2.20 -1.45 -6.55
N LEU A 61 -2.34 -0.26 -7.16
CA LEU A 61 -1.61 0.93 -6.70
C LEU A 61 -2.00 1.36 -5.29
N ARG A 62 -3.28 1.25 -4.91
CA ARG A 62 -3.72 1.55 -3.53
C ARG A 62 -3.17 0.54 -2.52
N ALA A 63 -3.09 -0.74 -2.88
CA ALA A 63 -2.47 -1.75 -2.05
C ALA A 63 -0.97 -1.46 -1.85
N LEU A 64 -0.26 -1.12 -2.94
CA LEU A 64 1.14 -0.72 -2.88
C LEU A 64 1.35 0.57 -2.06
N ALA A 65 0.48 1.57 -2.22
CA ALA A 65 0.47 2.79 -1.43
C ALA A 65 0.35 2.52 0.08
N ASN A 66 -0.44 1.52 0.49
CA ASN A 66 -0.53 1.11 1.90
C ASN A 66 0.80 0.56 2.44
N VAL A 67 1.54 -0.19 1.62
CA VAL A 67 2.87 -0.69 2.00
C VAL A 67 3.83 0.48 2.18
N TRP A 68 3.86 1.42 1.23
CA TRP A 68 4.68 2.63 1.33
C TRP A 68 4.35 3.49 2.56
N LEU A 69 3.07 3.63 2.90
CA LEU A 69 2.66 4.36 4.12
C LEU A 69 3.24 3.73 5.38
N ARG A 70 3.27 2.40 5.49
CA ARG A 70 3.88 1.71 6.64
C ARG A 70 5.38 1.99 6.72
N ILE A 71 6.07 1.99 5.58
CA ILE A 71 7.50 2.29 5.49
C ILE A 71 7.75 3.74 5.92
N LEU A 72 7.04 4.71 5.32
CA LEU A 72 7.15 6.13 5.63
C LEU A 72 6.85 6.42 7.10
N PHE A 73 5.81 5.79 7.66
CA PHE A 73 5.48 5.92 9.08
C PHE A 73 6.60 5.39 9.97
N ARG A 74 7.19 4.24 9.63
CA ARG A 74 8.33 3.69 10.37
C ARG A 74 9.53 4.63 10.30
N MET A 75 9.87 5.14 9.11
CA MET A 75 10.96 6.10 8.92
C MET A 75 10.74 7.38 9.72
N TRP A 76 9.51 7.90 9.73
CA TRP A 76 9.16 9.08 10.51
C TRP A 76 9.34 8.83 12.02
N LYS A 77 8.91 7.66 12.52
CA LYS A 77 9.04 7.31 13.94
C LYS A 77 10.48 7.05 14.37
N THR A 78 11.33 6.49 13.51
CA THR A 78 12.72 6.13 13.85
C THR A 78 13.74 7.18 13.44
N GLY A 79 13.37 8.13 12.58
CA GLY A 79 14.30 9.10 11.97
C GLY A 79 15.30 8.47 11.00
N GLN A 80 15.14 7.20 10.64
CA GLN A 80 16.08 6.48 9.79
C GLN A 80 15.69 6.56 8.32
N ARG A 81 16.70 6.62 7.45
CA ARG A 81 16.52 6.60 5.99
C ARG A 81 15.96 5.26 5.52
N TYR A 82 15.32 5.29 4.36
CA TYR A 82 14.84 4.10 3.69
C TYR A 82 16.03 3.25 3.24
N ASP A 83 15.97 1.95 3.55
CA ASP A 83 16.91 0.94 3.09
C ASP A 83 16.10 -0.24 2.56
N GLU A 84 16.27 -0.51 1.27
CA GLU A 84 15.53 -1.55 0.56
C GLU A 84 15.91 -2.96 1.01
N ALA A 85 17.20 -3.21 1.28
CA ALA A 85 17.70 -4.52 1.70
C ALA A 85 17.13 -4.89 3.07
N ARG A 86 17.14 -3.93 4.01
CA ARG A 86 16.54 -4.12 5.33
C ARG A 86 15.04 -4.39 5.26
N PHE A 87 14.32 -3.64 4.42
CA PHE A 87 12.89 -3.85 4.23
C PHE A 87 12.57 -5.25 3.69
N LEU A 88 13.33 -5.73 2.71
CA LEU A 88 13.16 -7.08 2.15
C LEU A 88 13.48 -8.16 3.18
N ALA A 89 14.54 -8.00 3.97
CA ALA A 89 14.90 -8.92 5.05
C ALA A 89 13.78 -9.01 6.11
N ASP A 90 13.27 -7.87 6.57
CA ASP A 90 12.16 -7.84 7.53
C ASP A 90 10.89 -8.46 6.94
N ARG A 91 10.61 -8.21 5.65
CA ARG A 91 9.48 -8.81 4.96
C ARG A 91 9.60 -10.33 4.85
N ALA A 92 10.80 -10.85 4.59
CA ALA A 92 11.05 -12.29 4.55
C ALA A 92 10.87 -12.95 5.93
N ARG A 93 11.33 -12.30 7.01
CA ARG A 93 11.15 -12.77 8.39
C ARG A 93 9.70 -12.92 8.83
N HIS A 94 8.80 -12.12 8.26
CA HIS A 94 7.38 -12.13 8.59
C HIS A 94 6.53 -12.95 7.60
N ALA A 95 7.15 -13.58 6.60
CA ALA A 95 6.46 -14.43 5.63
C ALA A 95 6.41 -15.91 6.05
N SER A 96 7.05 -16.27 7.18
CA SER A 96 7.01 -17.58 7.84
C SER A 96 5.81 -17.76 8.76
#